data_AF-A0AB40AK90-F1
#
_entry.id   AF-A0AB40AK90-F1
#
_cell.length_a   1.000
_cell.length_b   1.000
_cell.length_c   1.000
_cell.angle_alpha   90.00
_cell.angle_beta   90.00
_cell.angle_gamma   90.00
#
_symmetry.space_group_name_H-M   'P 1'
#
loop_
_entity.id
_entity.type
_entity.pdbx_description
1 polymer ?
#
loop_
_entity_poly.entity_id
_entity_poly.type
_entity_poly.pdbx_seq_one_letter_code
_entity_poly.pdbx_strand_id
1 'polypeptide(L)'
;MSSCGTTCQSHCSGSDGAQDFNESSIPIQNISIAAEPPTSNGLPAPCSKCGAEERFYSSMCAVCFRGHVFGKFKLAVTNNAMISPSDNLLVAFSGGHASRVALQFIHEMQRKAFTSWVASKSQALPVFGVGVAFVDERVASNQPSCEVDKAIEEIKLIVSDLAPVQKELHILPIESICSLGSNDGKSKLNGLLETITDTTGREDFLHYLRLLSLQKIALERGYNKLVLGSCTSAIARHIISATVKGRGYSLPADFQYIDVRWEIPVVLPLRDCLAQELSMVCHLDGLKTQKLLDRPCVGINALVSSFVTQLQDENPSRESTILRTAEKLKPFHFNKFSKNGYHDFLPSRLRSKFQNVKDDSSTKEVLCPICGSPLDKSDLQNLKKIQENYQESIDYFISQCCQSCHFQILPKNEVPLVQFYALLPQPFTQRVNINSLRDQIKDCLISDDDDLDDNS
;
A
#
# COMPACT_ATOMS: atom_id res chain seq x y z
N MET A 1 -11.35 50.33 16.28
CA MET A 1 -12.72 50.60 16.78
C MET A 1 -13.70 49.90 15.84
N SER A 2 -14.67 49.20 16.43
CA SER A 2 -15.74 48.35 15.81
C SER A 2 -15.23 47.08 15.10
N SER A 3 -15.13 45.88 15.69
CA SER A 3 -16.03 45.07 16.55
C SER A 3 -17.37 44.69 15.90
N CYS A 4 -17.44 43.46 15.38
CA CYS A 4 -18.65 42.63 15.40
C CYS A 4 -18.24 41.16 15.58
N GLY A 5 -18.45 40.66 16.80
CA GLY A 5 -18.38 39.24 17.12
C GLY A 5 -19.72 38.57 16.90
N THR A 6 -19.71 37.29 16.55
CA THR A 6 -20.88 36.44 16.68
C THR A 6 -20.42 35.11 17.25
N THR A 7 -20.66 34.97 18.54
CA THR A 7 -20.56 33.75 19.34
C THR A 7 -21.71 32.83 18.96
N CYS A 8 -21.44 31.57 18.61
CA CYS A 8 -22.43 30.50 18.61
C CYS A 8 -22.01 29.47 19.65
N GLN A 9 -22.72 29.50 20.78
CA GLN A 9 -22.77 28.42 21.77
C GLN A 9 -23.82 27.41 21.31
N SER A 10 -23.50 26.12 21.28
CA SER A 10 -24.50 25.06 21.31
C SER A 10 -24.19 24.13 22.48
N HIS A 11 -25.18 24.05 23.36
CA HIS A 11 -25.24 23.26 24.57
C HIS A 11 -25.18 21.76 24.28
N CYS A 12 -24.26 21.06 24.96
CA CYS A 12 -24.38 19.62 25.18
C CYS A 12 -25.47 19.36 26.21
N SER A 13 -26.43 18.51 25.88
CA SER A 13 -27.32 17.86 26.84
C SER A 13 -27.32 16.37 26.53
N GLY A 14 -26.84 15.58 27.49
CA GLY A 14 -26.88 14.14 27.44
C GLY A 14 -28.29 13.62 27.72
N SER A 15 -28.68 12.57 27.00
CA SER A 15 -29.75 11.68 27.41
C SER A 15 -29.36 10.26 27.04
N ASP A 16 -29.17 9.43 28.07
CA ASP A 16 -29.09 7.99 27.97
C ASP A 16 -30.38 7.44 27.32
N GLY A 17 -30.18 6.57 26.34
CA GLY A 17 -31.27 5.89 25.63
C GLY A 17 -30.70 4.73 24.83
N ALA A 18 -30.57 3.57 25.48
CA ALA A 18 -30.32 2.31 24.81
C ALA A 18 -31.49 1.99 23.87
N GLN A 19 -31.21 1.92 22.56
CA GLN A 19 -32.11 1.31 21.58
C GLN A 19 -31.31 0.43 20.63
N ASP A 20 -31.63 -0.86 20.68
CA ASP A 20 -31.23 -1.88 19.73
C ASP A 20 -31.61 -1.46 18.30
N PHE A 21 -30.61 -1.27 17.43
CA PHE A 21 -30.83 -1.13 16.00
C PHE A 21 -30.48 -2.45 15.31
N ASN A 22 -31.56 -3.17 14.98
CA ASN A 22 -31.56 -4.37 14.16
C ASN A 22 -31.05 -4.01 12.75
N GLU A 23 -29.92 -4.60 12.35
CA GLU A 23 -29.23 -4.30 11.10
C GLU A 23 -29.94 -5.00 9.93
N SER A 24 -30.87 -4.29 9.30
CA SER A 24 -31.51 -4.73 8.05
C SER A 24 -30.57 -4.47 6.87
N SER A 25 -30.05 -5.57 6.32
CA SER A 25 -29.52 -5.76 4.96
C SER A 25 -29.89 -4.68 3.93
N ILE A 26 -28.88 -3.98 3.40
CA ILE A 26 -29.01 -3.14 2.21
C ILE A 26 -28.69 -4.00 0.97
N PRO A 27 -29.63 -4.22 0.04
CA PRO A 27 -29.35 -4.89 -1.22
C PRO A 27 -28.47 -4.02 -2.12
N ILE A 28 -27.55 -4.64 -2.86
CA ILE A 28 -26.71 -4.02 -3.91
C ILE A 28 -27.56 -3.70 -5.16
N GLN A 29 -28.64 -2.94 -4.98
CA GLN A 29 -29.48 -2.41 -6.04
C GLN A 29 -29.71 -0.93 -5.72
N ASN A 30 -28.79 -0.10 -6.19
CA ASN A 30 -28.97 1.31 -6.57
C ASN A 30 -27.60 2.00 -6.56
N ILE A 31 -26.75 1.67 -7.54
CA ILE A 31 -25.81 2.69 -8.02
C ILE A 31 -26.70 3.65 -8.81
N SER A 32 -27.23 4.67 -8.13
CA SER A 32 -27.85 5.79 -8.81
C SER A 32 -26.76 6.49 -9.60
N ILE A 33 -26.61 6.12 -10.88
CA ILE A 33 -25.92 6.95 -11.85
C ILE A 33 -26.70 8.25 -11.83
N ALA A 34 -26.13 9.31 -11.23
CA ALA A 34 -26.71 10.63 -11.32
C ALA A 34 -26.74 11.00 -12.80
N ALA A 35 -27.88 10.76 -13.44
CA ALA A 35 -28.13 11.27 -14.77
C ALA A 35 -28.06 12.80 -14.65
N GLU A 36 -27.11 13.40 -15.36
CA GLU A 36 -27.08 14.86 -15.49
C GLU A 36 -28.43 15.33 -16.04
N PRO A 37 -28.95 16.49 -15.58
CA PRO A 37 -30.24 17.00 -16.01
C PRO A 37 -30.25 17.15 -17.55
N PRO A 38 -31.35 16.77 -18.21
CA PRO A 38 -31.43 16.87 -19.67
C PRO A 38 -31.28 18.34 -20.10
N THR A 39 -30.45 18.58 -21.10
CA THR A 39 -30.44 19.86 -21.82
C THR A 39 -31.79 20.07 -22.49
N SER A 40 -32.18 21.34 -22.66
CA SER A 40 -33.51 21.85 -23.04
C SER A 40 -34.14 21.31 -24.34
N ASN A 41 -33.53 20.34 -25.02
CA ASN A 41 -34.00 19.70 -26.25
C ASN A 41 -33.94 18.17 -26.21
N GLY A 42 -34.28 17.50 -25.10
CA GLY A 42 -34.70 16.07 -25.04
C GLY A 42 -33.76 14.98 -25.60
N LEU A 43 -32.63 15.32 -26.20
CA LEU A 43 -31.64 14.43 -26.78
C LEU A 43 -30.46 14.31 -25.78
N PRO A 44 -29.99 13.09 -25.48
CA PRO A 44 -28.77 12.93 -24.70
C PRO A 44 -27.63 13.59 -25.47
N ALA A 45 -26.98 14.57 -24.84
CA ALA A 45 -25.88 15.26 -25.50
C ALA A 45 -24.74 14.25 -25.79
N PRO A 46 -24.01 14.40 -26.91
CA PRO A 46 -23.05 13.38 -27.34
C PRO A 46 -21.85 13.27 -26.39
N CYS A 47 -21.11 12.19 -26.54
CA CYS A 47 -19.86 11.93 -25.84
C CYS A 47 -18.84 13.02 -26.18
N SER A 48 -18.27 13.63 -25.14
CA SER A 48 -17.28 14.72 -25.26
C SER A 48 -15.99 14.34 -26.00
N LYS A 49 -15.68 13.04 -26.14
CA LYS A 49 -14.44 12.55 -26.76
C LYS A 49 -14.62 11.99 -28.18
N CYS A 50 -15.71 11.28 -28.46
CA CYS A 50 -15.92 10.63 -29.75
C CYS A 50 -17.20 11.04 -30.49
N GLY A 51 -18.08 11.82 -29.86
CA GLY A 51 -19.34 12.27 -30.48
C GLY A 51 -20.47 11.25 -30.49
N ALA A 52 -20.30 10.04 -29.93
CA ALA A 52 -21.36 9.05 -29.84
C ALA A 52 -22.52 9.50 -28.93
N GLU A 53 -23.77 9.15 -29.25
CA GLU A 53 -24.97 9.65 -28.55
C GLU A 53 -25.13 9.11 -27.13
N GLU A 54 -24.57 7.94 -26.81
CA GLU A 54 -24.70 7.33 -25.49
C GLU A 54 -23.69 7.86 -24.47
N ARG A 55 -24.19 8.45 -23.39
CA ARG A 55 -23.40 8.84 -22.20
C ARG A 55 -23.42 7.74 -21.15
N PHE A 56 -22.29 7.56 -20.48
CA PHE A 56 -22.13 6.63 -19.38
C PHE A 56 -21.76 7.38 -18.08
N TYR A 57 -20.63 8.08 -18.09
CA TYR A 57 -20.12 8.77 -16.92
C TYR A 57 -19.27 9.98 -17.30
N SER A 58 -19.39 11.07 -16.55
CA SER A 58 -18.60 12.30 -16.72
C SER A 58 -18.55 12.77 -18.19
N SER A 59 -19.72 12.88 -18.84
CA SER A 59 -19.89 13.26 -20.27
C SER A 59 -19.25 12.32 -21.32
N MET A 60 -18.74 11.14 -20.93
CA MET A 60 -18.12 10.17 -21.83
C MET A 60 -19.01 8.94 -22.05
N CYS A 61 -18.92 8.33 -23.24
CA CYS A 61 -19.47 6.98 -23.47
C CYS A 61 -18.62 5.92 -22.77
N ALA A 62 -19.16 4.71 -22.58
CA ALA A 62 -18.51 3.62 -21.87
C ALA A 62 -17.11 3.28 -22.42
N VAL A 63 -16.95 3.23 -23.75
CA VAL A 63 -15.67 2.91 -24.41
C VAL A 63 -14.63 4.00 -24.14
N CYS A 64 -15.03 5.27 -24.24
CA CYS A 64 -14.13 6.40 -24.01
C CYS A 64 -13.74 6.52 -22.53
N PHE A 65 -14.68 6.27 -21.61
CA PHE A 65 -14.43 6.23 -20.18
C PHE A 65 -13.45 5.11 -19.82
N ARG A 66 -13.70 3.87 -20.25
CA ARG A 66 -12.79 2.74 -20.02
C ARG A 66 -11.38 3.03 -20.56
N GLY A 67 -11.32 3.57 -21.79
CA GLY A 67 -10.06 3.97 -22.41
C GLY A 67 -9.33 5.10 -21.65
N HIS A 68 -10.07 6.02 -21.02
CA HIS A 68 -9.53 7.06 -20.16
C HIS A 68 -8.89 6.49 -18.89
N VAL A 69 -9.60 5.61 -18.16
CA VAL A 69 -9.09 4.99 -16.93
C VAL A 69 -7.86 4.11 -17.24
N PHE A 70 -7.91 3.30 -18.30
CA PHE A 70 -6.76 2.53 -18.77
C PHE A 70 -5.60 3.43 -19.22
N GLY A 71 -5.90 4.60 -19.79
CA GLY A 71 -4.92 5.63 -20.14
C GLY A 71 -4.17 6.19 -18.93
N LYS A 72 -4.88 6.47 -17.82
CA LYS A 72 -4.26 6.89 -16.54
C LYS A 72 -3.28 5.83 -16.03
N PHE A 73 -3.72 4.58 -15.97
CA PHE A 73 -2.87 3.44 -15.58
C PHE A 73 -1.59 3.37 -16.44
N LYS A 74 -1.74 3.40 -17.77
CA LYS A 74 -0.60 3.33 -18.70
C LYS A 74 0.36 4.50 -18.52
N LEU A 75 -0.17 5.70 -18.34
CA LEU A 75 0.63 6.91 -18.12
C LEU A 75 1.42 6.80 -16.83
N ALA A 76 0.80 6.34 -15.74
CA ALA A 76 1.46 6.11 -14.45
C ALA A 76 2.59 5.07 -14.56
N VAL A 77 2.33 3.92 -15.20
CA VAL A 77 3.33 2.87 -15.43
C VAL A 77 4.51 3.38 -16.25
N THR A 78 4.23 4.10 -17.34
CA THR A 78 5.25 4.56 -18.29
C THR A 78 6.10 5.70 -17.73
N ASN A 79 5.46 6.71 -17.10
CA ASN A 79 6.16 7.88 -16.58
C ASN A 79 7.05 7.57 -15.39
N ASN A 80 6.75 6.49 -14.65
CA ASN A 80 7.51 6.08 -13.48
C ASN A 80 8.32 4.80 -13.72
N ALA A 81 8.41 4.28 -14.95
CA ALA A 81 9.15 3.06 -15.26
C ALA A 81 8.76 1.84 -14.38
N MET A 82 7.48 1.72 -14.03
CA MET A 82 7.00 0.71 -13.09
C MET A 82 7.05 -0.72 -13.64
N ILE A 83 7.05 -0.90 -14.96
CA ILE A 83 7.05 -2.22 -15.60
C ILE A 83 7.98 -2.19 -16.81
N SER A 84 8.93 -3.12 -16.83
CA SER A 84 9.91 -3.35 -17.89
C SER A 84 9.73 -4.75 -18.49
N PRO A 85 10.14 -4.98 -19.74
CA PRO A 85 10.06 -6.29 -20.42
C PRO A 85 10.71 -7.46 -19.67
N SER A 86 11.79 -7.18 -18.93
CA SER A 86 12.54 -8.17 -18.15
C SER A 86 11.98 -8.43 -16.76
N ASP A 87 10.89 -7.77 -16.37
CA ASP A 87 10.35 -7.88 -15.02
C ASP A 87 9.55 -9.16 -14.82
N ASN A 88 9.50 -9.58 -13.56
CA ASN A 88 8.59 -10.60 -13.07
C ASN A 88 7.75 -9.99 -11.95
N LEU A 89 6.50 -9.66 -12.25
CA LEU A 89 5.62 -8.89 -11.38
C LEU A 89 4.78 -9.80 -10.49
N LEU A 90 4.71 -9.51 -9.19
CA LEU A 90 3.71 -10.10 -8.29
C LEU A 90 2.56 -9.09 -8.10
N VAL A 91 1.35 -9.45 -8.49
CA VAL A 91 0.16 -8.61 -8.28
C VAL A 91 -0.52 -9.03 -6.99
N ALA A 92 -0.59 -8.12 -6.01
CA ALA A 92 -1.35 -8.35 -4.79
C ALA A 92 -2.84 -8.25 -5.09
N PHE A 93 -3.55 -9.36 -4.90
CA PHE A 93 -4.96 -9.50 -5.17
C PHE A 93 -5.74 -9.61 -3.87
N SER A 94 -6.68 -8.70 -3.65
CA SER A 94 -7.55 -8.68 -2.47
C SER A 94 -9.00 -9.07 -2.78
N GLY A 95 -9.35 -9.16 -4.06
CA GLY A 95 -10.73 -9.39 -4.51
C GLY A 95 -11.53 -8.11 -4.79
N GLY A 96 -11.16 -6.98 -4.17
CA GLY A 96 -11.84 -5.70 -4.39
C GLY A 96 -11.64 -5.13 -5.81
N HIS A 97 -12.44 -4.12 -6.14
CA HIS A 97 -12.44 -3.48 -7.47
C HIS A 97 -11.04 -3.04 -7.92
N ALA A 98 -10.26 -2.42 -7.05
CA ALA A 98 -8.96 -1.87 -7.43
C ALA A 98 -7.91 -2.95 -7.73
N SER A 99 -7.84 -4.02 -6.92
CA SER A 99 -6.94 -5.14 -7.21
C SER A 99 -7.41 -5.94 -8.43
N ARG A 100 -8.72 -6.07 -8.64
CA ARG A 100 -9.29 -6.69 -9.85
C ARG A 100 -8.98 -5.94 -11.14
N VAL A 101 -9.10 -4.62 -11.13
CA VAL A 101 -8.74 -3.77 -12.28
C VAL A 101 -7.23 -3.72 -12.50
N ALA A 102 -6.42 -3.67 -11.43
CA ALA A 102 -4.96 -3.73 -11.55
C ALA A 102 -4.53 -5.00 -12.28
N LEU A 103 -5.04 -6.16 -11.85
CA LEU A 103 -4.78 -7.44 -12.50
C LEU A 103 -5.25 -7.45 -13.96
N GLN A 104 -6.45 -6.93 -14.23
CA GLN A 104 -7.01 -6.85 -15.58
C GLN A 104 -6.15 -6.01 -16.52
N PHE A 105 -5.75 -4.81 -16.09
CA PHE A 105 -4.97 -3.89 -16.90
C PHE A 105 -3.53 -4.37 -17.13
N ILE A 106 -2.92 -4.99 -16.11
CA ILE A 106 -1.61 -5.65 -16.26
C ILE A 106 -1.72 -6.79 -17.27
N HIS A 107 -2.76 -7.62 -17.16
CA HIS A 107 -3.00 -8.70 -18.12
C HIS A 107 -3.22 -8.18 -19.55
N GLU A 108 -3.99 -7.11 -19.75
CA GLU A 108 -4.16 -6.48 -21.06
C GLU A 108 -2.85 -5.94 -21.64
N MET A 109 -1.99 -5.37 -20.79
CA MET A 109 -0.67 -4.90 -21.20
C MET A 109 0.24 -6.09 -21.58
N GLN A 110 0.24 -7.15 -20.78
CA GLN A 110 0.99 -8.38 -21.02
C GLN A 110 0.55 -9.08 -22.31
N ARG A 111 -0.77 -9.19 -22.54
CA ARG A 111 -1.34 -9.79 -23.75
C ARG A 111 -0.93 -9.03 -25.00
N LYS A 112 -0.93 -7.70 -24.96
CA LYS A 112 -0.44 -6.86 -26.07
C LYS A 112 1.04 -7.07 -26.34
N ALA A 113 1.87 -7.13 -25.29
CA ALA A 113 3.29 -7.44 -25.43
C ALA A 113 3.50 -8.83 -26.03
N PHE A 114 2.74 -9.83 -25.58
CA PHE A 114 2.77 -11.20 -26.09
C PHE A 114 2.39 -11.28 -27.57
N THR A 115 1.28 -10.67 -27.99
CA THR A 115 0.88 -10.65 -29.40
C THR A 115 1.97 -10.03 -30.28
N SER A 116 2.59 -8.93 -29.85
CA SER A 116 3.69 -8.30 -30.56
C SER A 116 4.94 -9.18 -30.63
N TRP A 117 5.29 -9.86 -29.53
CA TRP A 117 6.42 -10.78 -29.46
C TRP A 117 6.24 -11.97 -30.41
N VAL A 118 5.06 -12.60 -30.41
CA VAL A 118 4.71 -13.68 -31.34
C VAL A 118 4.77 -13.20 -32.79
N ALA A 119 4.18 -12.04 -33.10
CA ALA A 119 4.19 -11.47 -34.45
C ALA A 119 5.61 -11.18 -34.96
N SER A 120 6.54 -10.85 -34.05
CA SER A 120 7.94 -10.56 -34.37
C SER A 120 8.85 -11.79 -34.50
N LYS A 121 8.32 -13.01 -34.40
CA LYS A 121 9.12 -14.25 -34.31
C LYS A 121 10.20 -14.19 -33.21
N SER A 122 9.82 -13.67 -32.05
CA SER A 122 10.68 -13.53 -30.87
C SER A 122 11.86 -12.56 -31.02
N GLN A 123 11.82 -11.66 -32.01
CA GLN A 123 12.81 -10.59 -32.17
C GLN A 123 12.47 -9.33 -31.36
N ALA A 124 11.22 -9.18 -30.91
CA ALA A 124 10.81 -8.09 -30.01
C ALA A 124 11.27 -8.35 -28.57
N LEU A 125 11.12 -7.31 -27.74
CA LEU A 125 11.41 -7.36 -26.30
C LEU A 125 10.64 -8.51 -25.61
N PRO A 126 11.24 -9.16 -24.59
CA PRO A 126 10.60 -10.25 -23.86
C PRO A 126 9.31 -9.78 -23.19
N VAL A 127 8.39 -10.71 -22.98
CA VAL A 127 7.15 -10.44 -22.25
C VAL A 127 7.44 -10.60 -20.77
N PHE A 128 7.12 -9.56 -19.98
CA PHE A 128 7.27 -9.61 -18.54
C PHE A 128 6.39 -10.70 -17.90
N GLY A 129 6.90 -11.32 -16.84
CA GLY A 129 6.21 -12.31 -16.03
C GLY A 129 5.15 -11.68 -15.12
N VAL A 130 4.08 -12.43 -14.84
CA VAL A 130 3.01 -11.99 -13.92
C VAL A 130 2.58 -13.17 -13.06
N GLY A 131 2.71 -13.02 -11.74
CA GLY A 131 2.08 -13.84 -10.72
C GLY A 131 1.01 -13.06 -9.98
N VAL A 132 0.15 -13.79 -9.26
CA VAL A 132 -0.90 -13.23 -8.42
C VAL A 132 -0.71 -13.76 -7.01
N ALA A 133 -0.78 -12.89 -6.00
CA ALA A 133 -0.74 -13.30 -4.59
C ALA A 133 -2.01 -12.90 -3.87
N PHE A 134 -2.58 -13.84 -3.12
CA PHE A 134 -3.66 -13.61 -2.16
C PHE A 134 -3.17 -14.00 -0.76
N VAL A 135 -3.33 -13.09 0.20
CA VAL A 135 -3.01 -13.35 1.60
C VAL A 135 -4.29 -13.74 2.33
N ASP A 136 -4.31 -14.93 2.90
CA ASP A 136 -5.45 -15.45 3.65
C ASP A 136 -5.36 -14.97 5.10
N GLU A 137 -6.32 -14.13 5.49
CA GLU A 137 -6.35 -13.47 6.81
C GLU A 137 -7.44 -14.03 7.71
N ARG A 138 -7.92 -15.26 7.47
CA ARG A 138 -9.00 -15.88 8.26
C ARG A 138 -8.72 -15.95 9.76
N VAL A 139 -7.45 -15.94 10.16
CA VAL A 139 -7.06 -15.94 11.59
C VAL A 139 -7.36 -14.60 12.25
N ALA A 140 -7.22 -13.50 11.51
CA ALA A 140 -7.43 -12.14 12.02
C ALA A 140 -8.84 -11.58 11.69
N SER A 141 -9.64 -12.33 10.92
CA SER A 141 -11.00 -11.98 10.54
C SER A 141 -12.02 -12.82 11.32
N ASN A 142 -13.22 -12.25 11.50
CA ASN A 142 -14.34 -12.95 12.11
C ASN A 142 -15.20 -13.70 11.08
N GLN A 143 -14.70 -13.85 9.84
CA GLN A 143 -15.46 -14.45 8.74
C GLN A 143 -15.48 -15.97 8.88
N PRO A 144 -16.60 -16.64 8.58
CA PRO A 144 -16.68 -18.09 8.64
C PRO A 144 -15.77 -18.71 7.57
N SER A 145 -15.09 -19.81 7.93
CA SER A 145 -14.10 -20.45 7.05
C SER A 145 -14.66 -20.85 5.69
N CYS A 146 -15.93 -21.26 5.63
CA CYS A 146 -16.58 -21.66 4.40
C CYS A 146 -16.75 -20.52 3.38
N GLU A 147 -16.89 -19.27 3.83
CA GLU A 147 -16.97 -18.10 2.95
C GLU A 147 -15.60 -17.73 2.40
N VAL A 148 -14.56 -17.84 3.23
CA VAL A 148 -13.16 -17.66 2.82
C VAL A 148 -12.80 -18.69 1.74
N ASP A 149 -13.17 -19.96 1.94
CA ASP A 149 -12.86 -21.03 0.99
C ASP A 149 -13.59 -20.84 -0.35
N LYS A 150 -14.87 -20.44 -0.32
CA LYS A 150 -15.62 -20.07 -1.54
C LYS A 150 -14.96 -18.91 -2.29
N ALA A 151 -14.59 -17.85 -1.58
CA ALA A 151 -13.92 -16.71 -2.18
C ALA A 151 -12.58 -17.11 -2.80
N ILE A 152 -11.79 -17.98 -2.14
CA ILE A 152 -10.55 -18.52 -2.70
C ILE A 152 -10.80 -19.28 -4.00
N GLU A 153 -11.83 -20.12 -4.07
CA GLU A 153 -12.19 -20.82 -5.31
C GLU A 153 -12.60 -19.84 -6.42
N GLU A 154 -13.36 -18.80 -6.09
CA GLU A 154 -13.70 -17.75 -7.07
C GLU A 154 -12.46 -16.97 -7.54
N ILE A 155 -11.49 -16.72 -6.67
CA ILE A 155 -10.21 -16.10 -7.04
C ILE A 155 -9.41 -17.01 -7.98
N LYS A 156 -9.35 -18.32 -7.70
CA LYS A 156 -8.72 -19.30 -8.59
C LYS A 156 -9.35 -19.28 -9.99
N LEU A 157 -10.67 -19.20 -10.07
CA LEU A 157 -11.39 -19.08 -11.35
C LEU A 157 -11.02 -17.78 -12.06
N ILE A 158 -11.08 -16.63 -11.36
CA ILE A 158 -10.73 -15.32 -11.92
C ILE A 158 -9.32 -15.32 -12.52
N VAL A 159 -8.34 -15.91 -11.84
CA VAL A 159 -6.94 -15.94 -12.34
C VAL A 159 -6.80 -16.91 -13.51
N SER A 160 -7.49 -18.05 -13.46
CA SER A 160 -7.47 -19.08 -14.52
C SER A 160 -8.10 -18.58 -15.83
N ASP A 161 -9.12 -17.72 -15.74
CA ASP A 161 -9.79 -17.11 -16.90
C ASP A 161 -8.91 -16.11 -17.66
N LEU A 162 -7.78 -15.66 -17.10
CA LEU A 162 -6.88 -14.68 -17.72
C LEU A 162 -5.91 -15.32 -18.74
N ALA A 163 -6.46 -15.88 -19.81
CA ALA A 163 -5.73 -16.46 -20.95
C ALA A 163 -5.24 -15.39 -21.97
N PRO A 164 -4.19 -15.65 -22.79
CA PRO A 164 -3.48 -16.91 -23.01
C PRO A 164 -2.26 -17.14 -22.10
N VAL A 165 -1.71 -16.08 -21.48
CA VAL A 165 -0.54 -16.21 -20.60
C VAL A 165 -1.03 -16.58 -19.20
N GLN A 166 -0.82 -17.85 -18.83
CA GLN A 166 -1.16 -18.36 -17.50
C GLN A 166 -0.38 -17.61 -16.42
N LYS A 167 -1.04 -17.36 -15.29
CA LYS A 167 -0.46 -16.68 -14.13
C LYS A 167 -0.49 -17.65 -12.96
N GLU A 168 0.62 -17.76 -12.27
CA GLU A 168 0.69 -18.54 -11.04
C GLU A 168 -0.04 -17.79 -9.92
N LEU A 169 -0.97 -18.47 -9.25
CA LEU A 169 -1.68 -17.96 -8.08
C LEU A 169 -1.04 -18.51 -6.81
N HIS A 170 -0.53 -17.62 -5.98
CA HIS A 170 0.04 -17.90 -4.68
C HIS A 170 -0.98 -17.55 -3.60
N ILE A 171 -1.31 -18.51 -2.74
CA ILE A 171 -2.17 -18.30 -1.57
C ILE A 171 -1.33 -18.55 -0.33
N LEU A 172 -1.20 -17.54 0.53
CA LEU A 172 -0.40 -17.64 1.74
C LEU A 172 -1.24 -17.26 2.97
N PRO A 173 -1.43 -18.16 3.94
CA PRO A 173 -1.99 -17.82 5.25
C PRO A 173 -1.11 -16.80 5.97
N ILE A 174 -1.69 -15.73 6.50
CA ILE A 174 -0.96 -14.63 7.12
C ILE A 174 -0.14 -15.11 8.33
N GLU A 175 -0.60 -16.13 9.06
CA GLU A 175 0.09 -16.74 10.20
C GLU A 175 1.38 -17.49 9.82
N SER A 176 1.60 -17.77 8.53
CA SER A 176 2.79 -18.46 8.05
C SER A 176 4.08 -17.66 8.24
N ILE A 177 3.99 -16.32 8.36
CA ILE A 177 5.16 -15.47 8.65
C ILE A 177 5.58 -15.55 10.13
N CYS A 178 4.68 -15.98 11.02
CA CYS A 178 4.95 -16.23 12.43
C CYS A 178 5.49 -17.65 12.68
N SER A 179 5.46 -18.53 11.68
CA SER A 179 5.81 -19.95 11.80
C SER A 179 7.22 -20.21 11.27
N LEU A 180 8.19 -20.46 12.15
CA LEU A 180 9.52 -20.98 11.79
C LEU A 180 9.51 -22.52 11.66
N GLY A 181 8.51 -23.07 10.96
CA GLY A 181 8.44 -24.52 10.70
C GLY A 181 7.66 -25.37 11.72
N SER A 182 6.93 -24.75 12.66
CA SER A 182 5.98 -25.44 13.56
C SER A 182 4.52 -25.10 13.20
N ASN A 183 3.57 -25.99 13.56
CA ASN A 183 2.12 -25.80 13.36
C ASN A 183 1.49 -24.74 14.32
N ASP A 184 2.28 -23.91 14.97
CA ASP A 184 1.84 -22.97 16.02
C ASP A 184 1.58 -21.53 15.53
N GLY A 185 1.70 -21.29 14.21
CA GLY A 185 1.57 -19.96 13.62
C GLY A 185 0.30 -19.22 14.02
N LYS A 186 -0.83 -19.91 13.99
CA LYS A 186 -2.14 -19.33 14.34
C LYS A 186 -2.16 -18.84 15.78
N SER A 187 -1.71 -19.67 16.73
CA SER A 187 -1.63 -19.29 18.15
C SER A 187 -0.64 -18.15 18.39
N LYS A 188 0.50 -18.15 17.71
CA LYS A 188 1.50 -17.07 17.82
C LYS A 188 0.97 -15.75 17.29
N LEU A 189 0.32 -15.76 16.12
CA LEU A 189 -0.28 -14.57 15.54
C LEU A 189 -1.38 -14.02 16.45
N ASN A 190 -2.25 -14.88 16.98
CA ASN A 190 -3.29 -14.44 17.93
C ASN A 190 -2.69 -13.83 19.19
N GLY A 191 -1.72 -14.51 19.82
CA GLY A 191 -1.03 -13.98 20.99
C GLY A 191 -0.34 -12.65 20.69
N LEU A 192 0.27 -12.50 19.52
CA LEU A 192 0.91 -11.25 19.08
C LEU A 192 -0.13 -10.13 18.94
N LEU A 193 -1.27 -10.39 18.29
CA LEU A 193 -2.33 -9.39 18.11
C LEU A 193 -3.03 -9.03 19.43
N GLU A 194 -3.10 -9.95 20.39
CA GLU A 194 -3.66 -9.71 21.72
C GLU A 194 -2.78 -8.80 22.59
N THR A 195 -1.46 -8.80 22.39
CA THR A 195 -0.56 -7.87 23.09
C THR A 195 -0.77 -6.40 22.66
N ILE A 196 -1.34 -6.15 21.48
CA ILE A 196 -1.60 -4.81 20.96
C ILE A 196 -2.97 -4.33 21.45
N THR A 197 -2.98 -3.43 22.42
CA THR A 197 -4.23 -2.95 23.06
C THR A 197 -5.01 -1.95 22.20
N ASP A 198 -4.33 -1.15 21.37
CA ASP A 198 -4.98 -0.14 20.54
C ASP A 198 -5.57 -0.79 19.27
N THR A 199 -6.87 -0.58 19.04
CA THR A 199 -7.55 -1.18 17.90
C THR A 199 -7.04 -0.67 16.56
N THR A 200 -6.65 0.61 16.48
CA THR A 200 -6.08 1.22 15.28
C THR A 200 -4.69 0.64 15.00
N GLY A 201 -3.86 0.53 16.04
CA GLY A 201 -2.53 -0.06 15.97
C GLY A 201 -2.58 -1.53 15.55
N ARG A 202 -3.57 -2.30 16.04
CA ARG A 202 -3.77 -3.70 15.63
C ARG A 202 -4.14 -3.82 14.14
N GLU A 203 -5.00 -2.93 13.64
CA GLU A 203 -5.34 -2.88 12.20
C GLU A 203 -4.13 -2.49 11.33
N ASP A 204 -3.37 -1.48 11.74
CA ASP A 204 -2.15 -1.05 11.06
C ASP A 204 -1.08 -2.16 11.08
N PHE A 205 -0.94 -2.87 12.20
CA PHE A 205 0.00 -3.97 12.33
C PHE A 205 -0.35 -5.14 11.39
N LEU A 206 -1.63 -5.48 11.27
CA LEU A 206 -2.10 -6.47 10.27
C LEU A 206 -1.76 -6.04 8.84
N HIS A 207 -1.86 -4.75 8.52
CA HIS A 207 -1.44 -4.24 7.22
C HIS A 207 0.06 -4.49 6.96
N TYR A 208 0.93 -4.28 7.96
CA TYR A 208 2.36 -4.58 7.84
C TYR A 208 2.65 -6.07 7.69
N LEU A 209 1.95 -6.93 8.43
CA LEU A 209 2.04 -8.39 8.29
C LEU A 209 1.63 -8.86 6.89
N ARG A 210 0.57 -8.28 6.31
CA ARG A 210 0.15 -8.54 4.93
C ARG A 210 1.26 -8.17 3.94
N LEU A 211 1.85 -6.98 4.09
CA LEU A 211 2.90 -6.54 3.19
C LEU A 211 4.16 -7.42 3.29
N LEU A 212 4.53 -7.85 4.50
CA LEU A 212 5.60 -8.84 4.70
C LEU A 212 5.28 -10.20 4.07
N SER A 213 4.04 -10.66 4.16
CA SER A 213 3.58 -11.89 3.52
C SER A 213 3.75 -11.81 1.99
N LEU A 214 3.37 -10.69 1.38
CA LEU A 214 3.56 -10.44 -0.04
C LEU A 214 5.03 -10.39 -0.45
N GLN A 215 5.88 -9.75 0.38
CA GLN A 215 7.33 -9.68 0.15
C GLN A 215 7.98 -11.06 0.22
N LYS A 216 7.57 -11.90 1.17
CA LYS A 216 8.02 -13.29 1.28
C LYS A 216 7.72 -14.08 0.01
N ILE A 217 6.47 -14.03 -0.48
CA ILE A 217 6.09 -14.70 -1.75
C ILE A 217 6.94 -14.17 -2.90
N ALA A 218 7.11 -12.85 -2.98
CA ALA A 218 7.87 -12.22 -4.05
C ALA A 218 9.32 -12.73 -4.09
N LEU A 219 10.00 -12.76 -2.94
CA LEU A 219 11.38 -13.22 -2.81
C LEU A 219 11.52 -14.72 -3.12
N GLU A 220 10.69 -15.57 -2.51
CA GLU A 220 10.79 -17.03 -2.65
C GLU A 220 10.49 -17.51 -4.09
N ARG A 221 9.67 -16.76 -4.83
CA ARG A 221 9.24 -17.11 -6.19
C ARG A 221 9.95 -16.31 -7.30
N GLY A 222 10.93 -15.47 -6.94
CA GLY A 222 11.73 -14.72 -7.90
C GLY A 222 10.96 -13.62 -8.64
N TYR A 223 9.98 -12.99 -7.98
CA TYR A 223 9.36 -11.75 -8.47
C TYR A 223 10.20 -10.55 -8.06
N ASN A 224 10.44 -9.62 -8.99
CA ASN A 224 11.31 -8.46 -8.77
C ASN A 224 10.54 -7.16 -8.51
N LYS A 225 9.20 -7.19 -8.58
CA LYS A 225 8.32 -6.06 -8.26
C LYS A 225 7.00 -6.52 -7.66
N LEU A 226 6.52 -5.79 -6.67
CA LEU A 226 5.21 -5.99 -6.06
C LEU A 226 4.25 -4.88 -6.52
N VAL A 227 3.14 -5.26 -7.14
CA VAL A 227 2.11 -4.34 -7.62
C VAL A 227 0.93 -4.34 -6.64
N LEU A 228 0.62 -3.17 -6.08
CA LEU A 228 -0.56 -2.99 -5.23
C LEU A 228 -1.68 -2.26 -5.97
N GLY A 229 -2.92 -2.66 -5.70
CA GLY A 229 -4.13 -2.00 -6.21
C GLY A 229 -4.51 -0.71 -5.47
N SER A 230 -3.56 0.01 -4.85
CA SER A 230 -3.88 1.24 -4.12
C SER A 230 -4.30 2.35 -5.09
N CYS A 231 -5.56 2.77 -4.97
CA CYS A 231 -6.18 3.80 -5.79
C CYS A 231 -6.19 5.17 -5.06
N THR A 232 -6.53 6.25 -5.76
CA THR A 232 -6.59 7.62 -5.19
C THR A 232 -7.41 7.65 -3.90
N SER A 233 -8.55 6.97 -3.89
CA SER A 233 -9.47 6.95 -2.75
C SER A 233 -8.92 6.20 -1.53
N ALA A 234 -8.16 5.12 -1.75
CA ALA A 234 -7.48 4.40 -0.67
C ALA A 234 -6.32 5.25 -0.11
N ILE A 235 -5.58 5.91 -1.00
CA ILE A 235 -4.46 6.78 -0.65
C ILE A 235 -4.94 8.04 0.10
N ALA A 236 -6.06 8.64 -0.29
CA ALA A 236 -6.64 9.80 0.41
C ALA A 236 -7.00 9.46 1.86
N ARG A 237 -7.63 8.29 2.10
CA ARG A 237 -7.88 7.78 3.46
C ARG A 237 -6.57 7.56 4.23
N HIS A 238 -5.56 6.96 3.60
CA HIS A 238 -4.24 6.76 4.21
C HIS A 238 -3.59 8.10 4.61
N ILE A 239 -3.62 9.10 3.73
CA ILE A 239 -3.03 10.42 3.98
C ILE A 239 -3.65 11.05 5.24
N ILE A 240 -4.98 11.09 5.34
CA ILE A 240 -5.65 11.68 6.50
C ILE A 240 -5.37 10.85 7.76
N SER A 241 -5.46 9.52 7.66
CA SER A 241 -5.20 8.63 8.79
C SER A 241 -3.78 8.77 9.34
N ALA A 242 -2.77 8.72 8.48
CA ALA A 242 -1.38 8.89 8.86
C ALA A 242 -1.10 10.30 9.43
N THR A 243 -1.74 11.34 8.89
CA THR A 243 -1.65 12.70 9.43
C THR A 243 -2.18 12.78 10.86
N VAL A 244 -3.36 12.25 11.12
CA VAL A 244 -3.98 12.23 12.47
C VAL A 244 -3.15 11.38 13.45
N LYS A 245 -2.48 10.34 12.96
CA LYS A 245 -1.54 9.50 13.74
C LYS A 245 -0.16 10.13 13.96
N GLY A 246 0.04 11.38 13.56
CA GLY A 246 1.30 12.11 13.78
C GLY A 246 2.44 11.73 12.82
N ARG A 247 2.15 11.10 11.68
CA ARG A 247 3.17 10.64 10.71
C ARG A 247 3.56 11.70 9.68
N GLY A 248 3.53 12.97 10.04
CA GLY A 248 3.72 14.08 9.09
C GLY A 248 5.07 14.03 8.35
N TYR A 249 6.15 13.67 9.04
CA TYR A 249 7.48 13.55 8.43
C TYR A 249 7.56 12.37 7.44
N SER A 250 7.08 11.19 7.83
CA SER A 250 7.16 9.98 7.01
C SER A 250 6.09 9.87 5.94
N LEU A 251 5.00 10.63 6.03
CA LEU A 251 3.84 10.58 5.13
C LEU A 251 4.21 10.59 3.63
N PRO A 252 5.17 11.42 3.16
CA PRO A 252 5.57 11.44 1.75
C PRO A 252 6.12 10.12 1.22
N ALA A 253 6.58 9.23 2.10
CA ALA A 253 7.14 7.94 1.73
C ALA A 253 6.08 6.95 1.22
N ASP A 254 4.83 7.05 1.69
CA ASP A 254 3.85 5.97 1.60
C ASP A 254 2.91 6.07 0.39
N PHE A 255 2.77 7.26 -0.22
CA PHE A 255 1.79 7.49 -1.30
C PHE A 255 2.41 7.73 -2.68
N GLN A 256 3.72 7.56 -2.82
CA GLN A 256 4.40 7.74 -4.12
C GLN A 256 4.13 6.56 -5.04
N TYR A 257 4.41 6.76 -6.33
CA TYR A 257 4.27 5.72 -7.35
C TYR A 257 5.16 4.49 -7.10
N ILE A 258 6.31 4.69 -6.44
CA ILE A 258 7.34 3.68 -6.16
C ILE A 258 7.74 3.79 -4.69
N ASP A 259 7.99 2.64 -4.07
CA ASP A 259 8.60 2.53 -2.76
C ASP A 259 9.67 1.43 -2.78
N VAL A 260 10.96 1.82 -2.72
CA VAL A 260 12.11 0.89 -2.70
C VAL A 260 12.68 0.67 -1.29
N ARG A 261 11.95 1.05 -0.22
CA ARG A 261 12.32 0.68 1.16
C ARG A 261 12.26 -0.83 1.41
N TRP A 262 11.52 -1.55 0.56
CA TRP A 262 11.33 -2.98 0.63
C TRP A 262 12.33 -3.69 -0.28
N GLU A 263 12.73 -4.90 0.11
CA GLU A 263 13.61 -5.77 -0.69
C GLU A 263 13.09 -5.94 -2.12
N ILE A 264 11.77 -6.20 -2.25
CA ILE A 264 11.08 -6.14 -3.53
C ILE A 264 10.35 -4.80 -3.65
N PRO A 265 10.73 -3.92 -4.59
CA PRO A 265 10.10 -2.63 -4.79
C PRO A 265 8.59 -2.73 -4.99
N VAL A 266 7.86 -1.82 -4.34
CA VAL A 266 6.41 -1.71 -4.44
C VAL A 266 6.03 -0.63 -5.44
N VAL A 267 5.06 -0.90 -6.32
CA VAL A 267 4.56 0.06 -7.32
C VAL A 267 3.04 0.22 -7.28
N LEU A 268 2.57 1.46 -7.47
CA LEU A 268 1.16 1.86 -7.36
C LEU A 268 0.60 2.38 -8.71
N PRO A 269 0.29 1.52 -9.68
CA PRO A 269 -0.10 1.95 -11.02
C PRO A 269 -1.54 2.53 -11.10
N LEU A 270 -2.37 2.32 -10.08
CA LEU A 270 -3.73 2.86 -9.99
C LEU A 270 -3.84 4.11 -9.11
N ARG A 271 -2.71 4.67 -8.68
CA ARG A 271 -2.63 5.83 -7.78
C ARG A 271 -3.53 7.00 -8.20
N ASP A 272 -3.68 7.25 -9.50
CA ASP A 272 -4.44 8.38 -10.04
C ASP A 272 -5.86 7.99 -10.51
N CYS A 273 -6.32 6.80 -10.17
CA CYS A 273 -7.67 6.32 -10.46
C CYS A 273 -8.51 6.35 -9.19
N LEU A 274 -9.76 6.82 -9.28
CA LEU A 274 -10.70 6.84 -8.16
C LEU A 274 -11.34 5.45 -7.98
N ALA A 275 -11.69 5.08 -6.74
CA ALA A 275 -12.35 3.80 -6.46
C ALA A 275 -13.67 3.65 -7.24
N GLN A 276 -14.44 4.73 -7.37
CA GLN A 276 -15.67 4.77 -8.15
C GLN A 276 -15.41 4.50 -9.63
N GLU A 277 -14.35 5.08 -10.21
CA GLU A 277 -13.98 4.82 -11.60
C GLU A 277 -13.64 3.34 -11.82
N LEU A 278 -12.89 2.75 -10.88
CA LEU A 278 -12.49 1.34 -10.94
C LEU A 278 -13.69 0.40 -10.77
N SER A 279 -14.65 0.76 -9.91
CA SER A 279 -15.90 0.02 -9.75
C SER A 279 -16.72 0.02 -11.05
N MET A 280 -16.82 1.17 -11.71
CA MET A 280 -17.49 1.28 -13.02
C MET A 280 -16.77 0.46 -14.10
N VAL A 281 -15.44 0.43 -14.11
CA VAL A 281 -14.68 -0.43 -15.03
C VAL A 281 -15.00 -1.91 -14.78
N CYS A 282 -15.04 -2.36 -13.51
CA CYS A 282 -15.46 -3.72 -13.20
C CYS A 282 -16.86 -4.02 -13.74
N HIS A 283 -17.81 -3.10 -13.59
CA HIS A 283 -19.17 -3.27 -14.10
C HIS A 283 -19.20 -3.36 -15.63
N LEU A 284 -18.52 -2.44 -16.33
CA LEU A 284 -18.47 -2.40 -17.79
C LEU A 284 -17.85 -3.65 -18.40
N ASP A 285 -16.80 -4.19 -17.77
CA ASP A 285 -16.09 -5.36 -18.27
C ASP A 285 -16.65 -6.68 -17.71
N GLY A 286 -17.70 -6.64 -16.89
CA GLY A 286 -18.26 -7.83 -16.24
C GLY A 286 -17.29 -8.53 -15.27
N LEU A 287 -16.37 -7.79 -14.66
CA LEU A 287 -15.36 -8.34 -13.76
C LEU A 287 -15.98 -8.66 -12.40
N LYS A 288 -15.96 -9.95 -12.03
CA LYS A 288 -16.34 -10.40 -10.68
C LYS A 288 -15.37 -9.84 -9.63
N THR A 289 -15.92 -9.38 -8.52
CA THR A 289 -15.18 -8.88 -7.34
C THR A 289 -15.58 -9.64 -6.09
N GLN A 290 -14.67 -9.75 -5.14
CA GLN A 290 -14.88 -10.35 -3.82
C GLN A 290 -14.78 -9.29 -2.74
N LYS A 291 -15.60 -9.41 -1.70
CA LYS A 291 -15.59 -8.51 -0.53
C LYS A 291 -14.95 -9.15 0.71
N LEU A 292 -14.18 -10.22 0.54
CA LEU A 292 -13.65 -11.01 1.66
C LEU A 292 -12.79 -10.18 2.64
N LEU A 293 -12.00 -9.24 2.12
CA LEU A 293 -11.14 -8.36 2.91
C LEU A 293 -11.78 -6.98 3.17
N ASP A 294 -13.05 -6.79 2.81
CA ASP A 294 -13.80 -5.55 3.05
C ASP A 294 -14.27 -5.51 4.51
N ARG A 295 -13.29 -5.51 5.42
CA ARG A 295 -13.52 -5.42 6.86
C ARG A 295 -13.83 -3.96 7.19
N PRO A 296 -14.83 -3.68 8.04
CA PRO A 296 -14.98 -2.36 8.62
C PRO A 296 -13.69 -1.98 9.34
N CYS A 297 -13.10 -0.85 8.94
CA CYS A 297 -12.00 -0.26 9.69
C CYS A 297 -12.44 -0.01 11.13
N VAL A 298 -11.47 0.06 12.06
CA VAL A 298 -11.73 0.34 13.48
C VAL A 298 -10.94 1.56 13.96
N GLY A 299 -11.39 2.17 15.07
CA GLY A 299 -10.72 3.33 15.66
C GLY A 299 -10.55 4.51 14.69
N ILE A 300 -9.34 5.06 14.61
CA ILE A 300 -9.04 6.24 13.77
C ILE A 300 -9.29 5.93 12.29
N ASN A 301 -8.97 4.71 11.84
CA ASN A 301 -9.16 4.31 10.45
C ASN A 301 -10.66 4.34 10.06
N ALA A 302 -11.54 3.93 10.96
CA ALA A 302 -12.99 3.98 10.76
C ALA A 302 -13.52 5.42 10.65
N LEU A 303 -13.09 6.27 11.58
CA LEU A 303 -13.48 7.68 11.61
C LEU A 303 -13.03 8.40 10.33
N VAL A 304 -11.80 8.16 9.90
CA VAL A 304 -11.27 8.73 8.66
C VAL A 304 -11.99 8.17 7.43
N SER A 305 -12.28 6.87 7.39
CA SER A 305 -13.03 6.29 6.27
C SER A 305 -14.42 6.92 6.14
N SER A 306 -15.10 7.13 7.27
CA SER A 306 -16.43 7.78 7.32
C SER A 306 -16.33 9.25 6.87
N PHE A 307 -15.36 9.99 7.41
CA PHE A 307 -15.10 11.38 7.04
C PHE A 307 -14.81 11.55 5.54
N VAL A 308 -13.91 10.74 4.98
CA VAL A 308 -13.56 10.83 3.55
C VAL A 308 -14.74 10.45 2.67
N THR A 309 -15.56 9.47 3.09
CA THR A 309 -16.79 9.10 2.36
C THR A 309 -17.79 10.26 2.34
N GLN A 310 -18.02 10.92 3.48
CA GLN A 310 -18.85 12.13 3.54
C GLN A 310 -18.28 13.26 2.66
N LEU A 311 -16.96 13.45 2.62
CA LEU A 311 -16.34 14.43 1.75
C LEU A 311 -16.60 14.13 0.26
N GLN A 312 -16.58 12.85 -0.14
CA GLN A 312 -16.86 12.43 -1.52
C GLN A 312 -18.29 12.77 -1.93
N ASP A 313 -19.27 12.49 -1.06
CA ASP A 313 -20.69 12.74 -1.33
C ASP A 313 -20.97 14.23 -1.57
N GLU A 314 -20.28 15.11 -0.83
CA GLU A 314 -20.39 16.55 -1.03
C GLU A 314 -19.67 17.03 -2.31
N ASN A 315 -18.49 16.46 -2.61
CA ASN A 315 -17.75 16.77 -3.82
C ASN A 315 -16.75 15.65 -4.17
N PRO A 316 -16.99 14.89 -5.26
CA PRO A 316 -16.13 13.78 -5.69
C PRO A 316 -14.66 14.17 -5.96
N SER A 317 -14.38 15.45 -6.22
CA SER A 317 -13.02 15.94 -6.48
C SER A 317 -12.15 16.03 -5.23
N ARG A 318 -12.73 15.96 -4.02
CA ARG A 318 -12.00 16.18 -2.76
C ARG A 318 -10.89 15.16 -2.51
N GLU A 319 -11.08 13.90 -2.91
CA GLU A 319 -10.04 12.87 -2.77
C GLU A 319 -8.78 13.22 -3.56
N SER A 320 -8.96 13.69 -4.79
CA SER A 320 -7.85 14.14 -5.63
C SER A 320 -7.19 15.39 -5.04
N THR A 321 -7.95 16.28 -4.42
CA THR A 321 -7.40 17.47 -3.73
C THR A 321 -6.55 17.10 -2.52
N ILE A 322 -6.98 16.10 -1.72
CA ILE A 322 -6.19 15.57 -0.60
C ILE A 322 -4.84 15.05 -1.11
N LEU A 323 -4.87 14.20 -2.15
CA LEU A 323 -3.66 13.64 -2.75
C LEU A 323 -2.73 14.74 -3.30
N ARG A 324 -3.25 15.68 -4.08
CA ARG A 324 -2.47 16.82 -4.63
C ARG A 324 -1.89 17.73 -3.56
N THR A 325 -2.56 17.84 -2.40
CA THR A 325 -2.04 18.62 -1.28
C THR A 325 -0.87 17.90 -0.62
N ALA A 326 -0.98 16.58 -0.41
CA ALA A 326 0.11 15.77 0.11
C ALA A 326 1.32 15.71 -0.85
N GLU A 327 1.08 15.72 -2.16
CA GLU A 327 2.14 15.78 -3.20
C GLU A 327 3.05 17.01 -3.12
N LYS A 328 2.64 18.07 -2.40
CA LYS A 328 3.51 19.23 -2.15
C LYS A 328 4.67 18.91 -1.19
N LEU A 329 4.56 17.83 -0.43
CA LEU A 329 5.62 17.37 0.45
C LEU A 329 6.76 16.73 -0.36
N LYS A 330 8.00 16.96 0.06
CA LYS A 330 9.18 16.44 -0.63
C LYS A 330 9.23 14.90 -0.52
N PRO A 331 9.24 14.16 -1.64
CA PRO A 331 9.43 12.71 -1.63
C PRO A 331 10.83 12.32 -1.12
N PHE A 332 10.96 11.11 -0.60
CA PHE A 332 12.26 10.55 -0.22
C PHE A 332 12.99 10.01 -1.45
N HIS A 333 14.31 9.82 -1.33
CA HIS A 333 15.16 9.33 -2.42
C HIS A 333 14.72 7.92 -2.88
N PHE A 334 14.27 7.08 -1.94
CA PHE A 334 13.77 5.72 -2.20
C PHE A 334 12.38 5.67 -2.86
N ASN A 335 11.75 6.82 -3.14
CA ASN A 335 10.49 6.84 -3.87
C ASN A 335 10.66 6.89 -5.39
N LYS A 336 11.86 6.60 -5.89
CA LYS A 336 12.21 6.48 -7.30
C LYS A 336 13.18 5.32 -7.46
N PHE A 337 13.17 4.67 -8.63
CA PHE A 337 14.23 3.73 -8.98
C PHE A 337 15.57 4.46 -9.13
N SER A 338 16.65 3.84 -8.68
CA SER A 338 18.01 4.32 -8.92
C SER A 338 18.35 4.20 -10.42
N LYS A 339 19.22 5.08 -10.91
CA LYS A 339 19.47 5.28 -12.36
C LYS A 339 20.10 4.10 -13.09
N ASN A 340 20.66 3.11 -12.40
CA ASN A 340 21.48 2.09 -13.03
C ASN A 340 20.63 0.91 -13.55
N GLY A 341 20.71 0.64 -14.85
CA GLY A 341 20.16 -0.56 -15.52
C GLY A 341 18.69 -0.48 -15.98
N TYR A 342 17.88 0.43 -15.45
CA TYR A 342 16.45 0.50 -15.78
C TYR A 342 16.11 1.24 -17.08
N HIS A 343 16.99 2.14 -17.53
CA HIS A 343 16.69 3.10 -18.60
C HIS A 343 16.92 2.56 -20.02
N ASP A 344 17.52 1.38 -20.16
CA ASP A 344 17.84 0.81 -21.46
C ASP A 344 16.58 0.42 -22.24
N PHE A 345 15.51 0.05 -21.53
CA PHE A 345 14.22 -0.35 -22.11
C PHE A 345 13.18 0.77 -22.18
N LEU A 346 13.51 1.99 -21.72
CA LEU A 346 12.62 3.14 -21.82
C LEU A 346 12.75 3.84 -23.19
N PRO A 347 11.64 4.32 -23.78
CA PRO A 347 11.69 5.19 -24.96
C PRO A 347 12.66 6.36 -24.77
N SER A 348 13.40 6.74 -25.81
CA SER A 348 14.45 7.77 -25.76
C SER A 348 13.96 9.13 -25.21
N ARG A 349 12.68 9.45 -25.41
CA ARG A 349 12.02 10.67 -24.88
C ARG A 349 11.91 10.69 -23.34
N LEU A 350 11.92 9.53 -22.70
CA LEU A 350 11.84 9.38 -21.24
C LEU A 350 13.24 9.27 -20.63
N ARG A 351 14.20 8.67 -21.34
CA ARG A 351 15.59 8.53 -20.89
C ARG A 351 16.21 9.87 -20.47
N SER A 352 15.93 10.95 -21.22
CA SER A 352 16.42 12.30 -20.89
C SER A 352 15.84 12.90 -19.60
N LYS A 353 14.62 12.51 -19.19
CA LYS A 353 14.00 12.99 -17.94
C LYS A 353 14.66 12.38 -16.70
N PHE A 354 15.22 11.17 -16.81
CA PHE A 354 15.84 10.48 -15.69
C PHE A 354 17.36 10.71 -15.59
N GLN A 355 18.01 11.14 -16.67
CA GLN A 355 19.46 11.43 -16.68
C GLN A 355 19.85 12.63 -15.79
N ASN A 356 18.95 13.59 -15.56
CA ASN A 356 19.27 14.89 -14.93
C ASN A 356 19.16 14.99 -13.39
N VAL A 357 18.89 13.90 -12.65
CA VAL A 357 18.78 13.97 -11.19
C VAL A 357 20.17 13.92 -10.54
N LYS A 358 20.74 15.04 -10.08
CA LYS A 358 21.95 15.01 -9.25
C LYS A 358 21.64 14.25 -7.96
N ASP A 359 22.44 13.24 -7.65
CA ASP A 359 22.31 12.40 -6.47
C ASP A 359 22.99 13.12 -5.30
N ASP A 360 22.27 14.05 -4.68
CA ASP A 360 22.77 14.79 -3.52
C ASP A 360 22.50 13.99 -2.24
N SER A 361 23.61 13.57 -1.62
CA SER A 361 23.79 13.15 -0.22
C SER A 361 23.37 11.73 0.19
N SER A 362 24.41 10.97 0.52
CA SER A 362 24.51 9.61 1.01
C SER A 362 24.10 9.44 2.49
N THR A 363 22.97 9.97 2.91
CA THR A 363 22.44 9.66 4.25
C THR A 363 21.45 8.50 4.14
N LYS A 364 21.87 7.31 4.57
CA LYS A 364 20.95 6.17 4.72
C LYS A 364 19.89 6.55 5.76
N GLU A 365 18.65 6.67 5.33
CA GLU A 365 17.51 6.92 6.21
C GLU A 365 17.38 5.75 7.20
N VAL A 366 17.22 6.05 8.49
CA VAL A 366 16.92 5.02 9.49
C VAL A 366 15.41 4.79 9.45
N LEU A 367 15.00 3.54 9.28
CA LEU A 367 13.60 3.17 9.14
C LEU A 367 13.11 2.48 10.42
N CYS A 368 11.87 2.76 10.80
CA CYS A 368 11.19 2.02 11.84
C CYS A 368 11.09 0.53 11.47
N PRO A 369 11.49 -0.41 12.34
CA PRO A 369 11.47 -1.83 12.02
C PRO A 369 10.06 -2.36 11.78
N ILE A 370 9.05 -1.81 12.49
CA ILE A 370 7.64 -2.17 12.36
C ILE A 370 7.03 -1.62 11.07
N CYS A 371 6.90 -0.30 10.96
CA CYS A 371 6.14 0.30 9.86
C CYS A 371 6.97 0.66 8.63
N GLY A 372 8.30 0.61 8.70
CA GLY A 372 9.20 1.08 7.63
C GLY A 372 9.18 2.59 7.42
N SER A 373 8.59 3.37 8.34
CA SER A 373 8.60 4.83 8.25
C SER A 373 10.01 5.38 8.52
N PRO A 374 10.51 6.33 7.71
CA PRO A 374 11.75 7.03 8.04
C PRO A 374 11.60 7.81 9.34
N LEU A 375 12.63 7.75 10.17
CA LEU A 375 12.70 8.42 11.47
C LEU A 375 13.21 9.84 11.31
N ASP A 376 12.59 10.78 12.03
CA ASP A 376 13.02 12.17 11.98
C ASP A 376 14.23 12.44 12.91
N LYS A 377 14.73 13.67 12.93
CA LYS A 377 15.88 14.03 13.78
C LYS A 377 15.58 13.88 15.27
N SER A 378 14.36 14.12 15.71
CA SER A 378 13.95 13.94 17.12
C SER A 378 13.91 12.46 17.51
N ASP A 379 13.35 11.61 16.65
CA ASP A 379 13.36 10.16 16.79
C ASP A 379 14.80 9.65 16.90
N LEU A 380 15.70 10.14 16.03
CA LEU A 380 17.12 9.82 16.04
C LEU A 380 17.86 10.33 17.29
N GLN A 381 17.47 11.47 17.85
CA GLN A 381 18.06 11.99 19.09
C GLN A 381 17.61 11.18 20.31
N ASN A 382 16.33 10.77 20.35
CA ASN A 382 15.82 9.86 21.37
C ASN A 382 16.55 8.52 21.29
N LEU A 383 16.73 7.98 20.08
CA LEU A 383 17.56 6.80 19.82
C LEU A 383 18.95 6.89 20.45
N LYS A 384 19.69 7.97 20.21
CA LYS A 384 21.06 8.16 20.72
C LYS A 384 21.12 8.22 22.24
N LYS A 385 20.16 8.91 22.88
CA LYS A 385 20.10 9.01 24.35
C LYS A 385 19.89 7.65 25.01
N ILE A 386 19.17 6.74 24.36
CA ILE A 386 18.88 5.43 24.93
C ILE A 386 19.98 4.42 24.56
N GLN A 387 20.69 4.61 23.43
CA GLN A 387 21.86 3.80 23.03
C GLN A 387 22.99 3.77 24.07
N GLU A 388 23.12 4.79 24.92
CA GLU A 388 24.16 4.86 25.96
C GLU A 388 23.89 3.90 27.16
N ASN A 389 22.73 3.23 27.21
CA ASN A 389 22.24 2.49 28.39
C ASN A 389 21.85 1.01 28.15
N TYR A 390 22.16 0.38 27.01
CA TYR A 390 21.60 -0.95 26.69
C TYR A 390 22.42 -2.17 27.14
N GLN A 391 21.73 -3.12 27.79
CA GLN A 391 22.18 -4.50 28.00
C GLN A 391 21.38 -5.54 27.15
N GLU A 392 20.19 -5.24 26.61
CA GLU A 392 19.31 -6.24 25.97
C GLU A 392 18.82 -5.88 24.53
N SER A 393 18.57 -6.91 23.70
CA SER A 393 18.15 -6.76 22.29
C SER A 393 16.75 -6.14 22.08
N ILE A 394 15.89 -6.25 23.09
CA ILE A 394 14.50 -5.77 23.07
C ILE A 394 14.47 -4.25 23.10
N ASP A 395 15.23 -3.64 23.99
CA ASP A 395 15.22 -2.19 24.16
C ASP A 395 15.78 -1.47 22.94
N TYR A 396 16.82 -2.04 22.32
CA TYR A 396 17.36 -1.53 21.06
C TYR A 396 16.29 -1.53 19.94
N PHE A 397 15.52 -2.60 19.78
CA PHE A 397 14.41 -2.67 18.84
C PHE A 397 13.35 -1.61 19.12
N ILE A 398 12.97 -1.46 20.40
CA ILE A 398 11.98 -0.48 20.84
C ILE A 398 12.43 0.92 20.46
N SER A 399 13.68 1.31 20.75
CA SER A 399 14.13 2.66 20.41
C SER A 399 14.15 2.98 18.92
N GLN A 400 14.25 1.98 18.04
CA GLN A 400 14.17 2.20 16.59
C GLN A 400 12.74 2.35 16.08
N CYS A 401 11.73 2.22 16.93
CA CYS A 401 10.35 2.41 16.52
C CYS A 401 10.01 3.90 16.39
N CYS A 402 9.20 4.26 15.39
CA CYS A 402 8.72 5.62 15.27
C CYS A 402 7.68 5.93 16.36
N GLN A 403 7.47 7.20 16.67
CA GLN A 403 6.54 7.63 17.72
C GLN A 403 5.11 7.10 17.54
N SER A 404 4.63 6.97 16.31
CA SER A 404 3.31 6.38 16.03
C SER A 404 3.25 4.90 16.41
N CYS A 405 4.30 4.12 16.12
CA CYS A 405 4.37 2.72 16.53
C CYS A 405 4.49 2.59 18.05
N HIS A 406 5.25 3.46 18.71
CA HIS A 406 5.31 3.52 20.18
C HIS A 406 3.94 3.75 20.81
N PHE A 407 3.15 4.65 20.24
CA PHE A 407 1.86 5.00 20.82
C PHE A 407 0.77 3.96 20.55
N GLN A 408 0.77 3.37 19.34
CA GLN A 408 -0.35 2.56 18.86
C GLN A 408 -0.05 1.05 18.82
N ILE A 409 1.18 0.63 18.55
CA ILE A 409 1.50 -0.77 18.30
C ILE A 409 2.23 -1.40 19.49
N LEU A 410 3.25 -0.73 20.02
CA LEU A 410 4.04 -1.28 21.12
C LEU A 410 3.21 -1.34 22.42
N PRO A 411 3.21 -2.49 23.11
CA PRO A 411 2.60 -2.59 24.43
C PRO A 411 3.29 -1.67 25.45
N LYS A 412 2.51 -1.07 26.36
CA LYS A 412 3.02 -0.12 27.36
C LYS A 412 3.64 -0.77 28.60
N ASN A 413 3.26 -2.01 28.87
CA ASN A 413 3.70 -2.77 30.05
C ASN A 413 4.85 -3.71 29.68
N GLU A 414 5.82 -3.90 30.57
CA GLU A 414 7.02 -4.72 30.31
C GLU A 414 6.68 -6.17 29.91
N VAL A 415 5.79 -6.84 30.65
CA VAL A 415 5.47 -8.26 30.39
C VAL A 415 4.84 -8.49 29.00
N PRO A 416 3.75 -7.80 28.60
CA PRO A 416 3.23 -7.88 27.23
C PRO A 416 4.23 -7.46 26.16
N LEU A 417 5.17 -6.55 26.45
CA LEU A 417 6.18 -6.08 25.51
C LEU A 417 7.24 -7.14 25.22
N VAL A 418 7.73 -7.83 26.25
CA VAL A 418 8.64 -8.97 26.08
C VAL A 418 7.96 -10.07 25.29
N GLN A 419 6.68 -10.36 25.59
CA GLN A 419 5.89 -11.33 24.85
C GLN A 419 5.69 -10.91 23.39
N PHE A 420 5.37 -9.64 23.13
CA PHE A 420 5.23 -9.09 21.77
C PHE A 420 6.51 -9.31 20.98
N TYR A 421 7.66 -8.90 21.53
CA TYR A 421 8.96 -9.04 20.86
C TYR A 421 9.30 -10.51 20.56
N ALA A 422 9.07 -11.42 21.50
CA ALA A 422 9.32 -12.85 21.32
C ALA A 422 8.45 -13.50 20.22
N LEU A 423 7.26 -12.96 19.98
CA LEU A 423 6.31 -13.45 18.97
C LEU A 423 6.45 -12.76 17.61
N LEU A 424 7.28 -11.71 17.49
CA LEU A 424 7.46 -10.98 16.24
C LEU A 424 8.06 -11.87 15.14
N PRO A 425 7.53 -11.81 13.91
CA PRO A 425 8.16 -12.41 12.74
C PRO A 425 9.60 -11.92 12.54
N GLN A 426 10.50 -12.83 12.15
CA GLN A 426 11.91 -12.55 11.87
C GLN A 426 12.17 -11.34 10.95
N PRO A 427 11.36 -11.07 9.89
CA PRO A 427 11.57 -9.88 9.08
C PRO A 427 11.51 -8.55 9.84
N PHE A 428 10.78 -8.46 10.96
CA PHE A 428 10.76 -7.24 11.78
C PHE A 428 12.03 -7.08 12.60
N THR A 429 12.55 -8.17 13.18
CA THR A 429 13.74 -8.15 14.03
C THR A 429 15.03 -8.00 13.21
N GLN A 430 15.06 -8.52 11.98
CA GLN A 430 16.21 -8.41 11.07
C GLN A 430 16.36 -7.03 10.43
N ARG A 431 15.29 -6.23 10.36
CA ARG A 431 15.34 -4.84 9.86
C ARG A 431 16.12 -3.90 10.76
N VAL A 432 16.29 -4.29 12.02
CA VAL A 432 17.10 -3.56 12.97
C VAL A 432 18.55 -3.61 12.47
N ASN A 433 19.09 -2.43 12.14
CA ASN A 433 20.40 -2.32 11.50
C ASN A 433 21.54 -2.59 12.50
N ILE A 434 21.79 -3.88 12.80
CA ILE A 434 22.93 -4.33 13.63
C ILE A 434 24.28 -3.94 12.99
N ASN A 435 24.32 -3.66 11.68
CA ASN A 435 25.56 -3.28 10.99
C ASN A 435 26.09 -1.91 11.43
N SER A 436 25.23 -0.99 11.90
CA SER A 436 25.72 0.28 12.49
C SER A 436 26.54 0.05 13.76
N LEU A 437 26.29 -1.03 14.51
CA LEU A 437 27.08 -1.40 15.67
C LEU A 437 28.41 -2.06 15.26
N ARG A 438 28.43 -2.91 14.23
CA ARG A 438 29.69 -3.51 13.73
C ARG A 438 30.66 -2.49 13.16
N ASP A 439 30.15 -1.51 12.42
CA ASP A 439 30.98 -0.45 11.84
C ASP A 439 31.50 0.49 12.94
N GLN A 440 30.69 0.78 13.97
CA GLN A 440 31.14 1.55 15.15
C GLN A 440 32.10 0.79 16.06
N ILE A 441 31.97 -0.53 16.19
CA ILE A 441 32.90 -1.37 16.97
C ILE A 441 34.26 -1.49 16.27
N LYS A 442 34.29 -1.52 14.93
CA LYS A 442 35.56 -1.54 14.16
C LYS A 442 36.36 -0.25 14.31
N ASP A 443 35.70 0.90 14.40
CA ASP A 443 36.36 2.20 14.62
C ASP A 443 36.91 2.37 16.05
N CYS A 444 36.52 1.49 17.00
CA CYS A 444 36.98 1.51 18.40
C CYS A 444 38.00 0.41 18.73
N LEU A 445 38.40 -0.42 17.77
CA LEU A 445 39.51 -1.35 17.96
C LEU A 445 40.81 -0.59 17.70
N ILE A 446 41.54 -0.28 18.77
CA ILE A 446 42.93 0.16 18.70
C ILE A 446 43.69 -0.97 17.99
N SER A 447 44.32 -0.65 16.86
CA SER A 447 45.35 -1.52 16.29
C SER A 447 46.49 -1.58 17.30
N ASP A 448 46.66 -2.73 17.95
CA ASP A 448 47.86 -3.08 18.71
C ASP A 448 49.02 -3.22 17.72
N ASP A 449 49.48 -2.10 17.17
CA ASP A 449 50.85 -1.98 16.69
C ASP A 449 51.67 -1.56 17.91
N ASP A 450 52.09 -2.57 18.67
CA ASP A 450 53.11 -2.42 19.69
C ASP A 450 54.41 -1.95 19.02
N ASP A 451 54.74 -0.69 19.27
CA ASP A 451 56.10 -0.17 19.16
C ASP A 451 57.04 -1.03 20.03
N LEU A 452 57.88 -1.84 19.40
CA LEU A 452 59.14 -2.32 19.97
C LEU A 452 60.27 -2.04 18.98
N ASP A 453 60.72 -0.78 18.97
CA ASP A 453 62.07 -0.43 18.59
C ASP A 453 63.07 -0.75 19.73
N ASP A 454 64.30 -1.05 19.32
CA ASP A 454 65.56 -1.08 20.08
C ASP A 454 65.89 -2.28 20.99
N ASN A 455 66.65 -3.24 20.46
CA ASN A 455 68.10 -3.36 20.72
C ASN A 455 68.66 -4.72 20.24
N SER A 456 69.59 -4.69 19.28
CA SER A 456 70.84 -5.49 19.16
C SER A 456 71.22 -5.73 17.69
#